data_AF-A0A8S0RH56-F1
#
_entry.id   AF-A0A8S0RH56-F1
#
_cell.length_a   1.000
_cell.length_b   1.000
_cell.length_c   1.000
_cell.angle_alpha   90.00
_cell.angle_beta   90.00
_cell.angle_gamma   90.00
#
_symmetry.space_group_name_H-M   'P 1'
#
loop_
_entity.id
_entity.type
_entity.pdbx_description
1 polymer ?
#
loop_
_entity_poly.entity_id
_entity_poly.type
_entity_poly.pdbx_seq_one_letter_code
_entity_poly.pdbx_strand_id
1 'polypeptide(L)'
;MLVHPVVVAPAFASFKTAASSGGPAASAAVGTQLFRSELLSSAWTGFLAGCLHTLSGPDHLAALAPLSTGRTRMESAAVGALWGCGHDAGQVIFGLLFLLLEDRLHIEVIRTWGTRVVGFSLLVIGAMGIKEASEVPAPCVTLENGKGDVRMYEAIGNPSIGKKKIGFATFAAGIAHGLQPDALMMILPALALPSRLAGAAFLSMFLVGTVIAMGSYTVFIGSCSQALRDRFPRITEKLTWASSLIAIALGLAILINQAFGFSSY
;
A
#
# COMPACT_ATOMS: atom_id res chain seq x y z
N MET A 1 -5.89 45.15 -44.65
CA MET A 1 -5.86 44.50 -43.31
C MET A 1 -5.31 43.10 -43.52
N LEU A 2 -4.02 42.91 -43.23
CA LEU A 2 -3.25 41.68 -43.45
C LEU A 2 -3.59 40.66 -42.36
N VAL A 3 -3.99 39.43 -42.74
CA VAL A 3 -4.08 38.29 -41.81
C VAL A 3 -3.28 37.15 -42.41
N HIS A 4 -2.19 36.79 -41.73
CA HIS A 4 -1.31 35.67 -42.05
C HIS A 4 -1.99 34.32 -41.75
N PRO A 5 -1.83 33.29 -42.59
CA PRO A 5 -1.96 31.91 -42.15
C PRO A 5 -0.64 31.46 -41.52
N VAL A 6 -0.69 31.09 -40.24
CA VAL A 6 0.41 30.43 -39.54
C VAL A 6 0.54 29.01 -40.11
N VAL A 7 1.57 28.80 -40.94
CA VAL A 7 2.01 27.46 -41.36
C VAL A 7 2.85 26.90 -40.22
N VAL A 8 2.29 25.93 -39.48
CA VAL A 8 3.06 25.12 -38.53
C VAL A 8 3.89 24.13 -39.34
N ALA A 9 5.20 24.35 -39.39
CA ALA A 9 6.14 23.43 -40.02
C ALA A 9 6.17 22.09 -39.27
N PRO A 10 6.17 20.93 -39.95
CA PRO A 10 6.42 19.67 -39.29
C PRO A 10 7.91 19.59 -38.92
N ALA A 11 8.22 19.73 -37.63
CA ALA A 11 9.56 19.51 -37.07
C ALA A 11 9.91 18.01 -37.00
N PHE A 12 9.69 17.26 -38.09
CA PHE A 12 10.03 15.84 -38.23
C PHE A 12 10.85 15.60 -39.51
N ALA A 13 11.97 16.30 -39.65
CA ALA A 13 12.96 16.01 -40.69
C ALA A 13 14.34 16.56 -40.33
N SER A 14 14.98 16.06 -39.26
CA SER A 14 16.43 16.28 -39.08
C SER A 14 17.21 15.20 -38.33
N PHE A 15 16.59 14.11 -37.86
CA PHE A 15 17.34 13.07 -37.14
C PHE A 15 17.85 11.90 -37.99
N LYS A 16 17.66 11.92 -39.32
CA LYS A 16 18.18 10.84 -40.20
C LYS A 16 19.57 11.09 -40.77
N THR A 17 20.11 12.31 -40.71
CA THR A 17 21.35 12.65 -41.46
C THR A 17 22.63 12.50 -40.63
N ALA A 18 22.54 12.32 -39.31
CA ALA A 18 23.72 12.12 -38.45
C ALA A 18 24.06 10.64 -38.18
N ALA A 19 23.30 9.69 -38.74
CA ALA A 19 23.49 8.27 -38.50
C ALA A 19 24.56 7.61 -39.38
N SER A 20 25.15 8.33 -40.35
CA SER A 20 26.07 7.73 -41.32
C SER A 20 27.56 7.96 -41.04
N SER A 21 27.93 8.58 -39.91
CA SER A 21 29.34 8.88 -39.56
C SER A 21 29.84 8.21 -38.28
N GLY A 22 29.01 7.45 -37.56
CA GLY A 22 29.41 6.69 -36.37
C GLY A 22 29.70 5.24 -36.72
N GLY A 23 30.93 4.77 -36.48
CA GLY A 23 31.27 3.34 -36.64
C GLY A 23 30.35 2.41 -35.81
N PRO A 24 30.29 1.10 -36.12
CA PRO A 24 29.37 0.15 -35.49
C PRO A 24 29.40 0.14 -33.95
N ALA A 25 30.53 0.51 -33.34
CA ALA A 25 30.66 0.68 -31.89
C ALA A 25 29.89 1.90 -31.34
N ALA A 26 29.84 3.02 -32.08
CA ALA A 26 29.13 4.23 -31.68
C ALA A 26 27.61 4.06 -31.79
N SER A 27 27.12 3.38 -32.83
CA SER A 27 25.71 3.03 -32.99
C SER A 27 25.25 1.99 -31.95
N ALA A 28 26.10 1.03 -31.59
CA ALA A 28 25.85 0.11 -30.47
C ALA A 28 25.83 0.81 -29.11
N ALA A 29 26.72 1.79 -28.88
CA ALA A 29 26.77 2.58 -27.65
C ALA A 29 25.52 3.47 -27.49
N VAL A 30 25.07 4.12 -28.58
CA VAL A 30 23.83 4.91 -28.60
C VAL A 30 22.61 4.03 -28.35
N GLY A 31 22.53 2.86 -28.99
CA GLY A 31 21.45 1.89 -28.74
C GLY A 31 21.40 1.41 -27.29
N THR A 32 22.56 1.18 -26.67
CA THR A 32 22.68 0.79 -25.26
C THR A 32 22.25 1.92 -24.31
N GLN A 33 22.59 3.18 -24.62
CA GLN A 33 22.16 4.32 -23.83
C GLN A 33 20.64 4.54 -23.91
N LEU A 34 20.05 4.46 -25.11
CA LEU A 34 18.60 4.58 -25.30
C LEU A 34 17.87 3.47 -24.55
N PHE A 35 18.36 2.23 -24.61
CA PHE A 35 17.78 1.12 -23.86
C PHE A 35 17.86 1.33 -22.34
N ARG A 36 18.99 1.85 -21.83
CA ARG A 36 19.13 2.18 -20.40
C ARG A 36 18.19 3.30 -19.96
N SER A 37 18.01 4.34 -20.77
CA SER A 37 17.10 5.44 -20.44
C SER A 37 15.65 4.99 -20.43
N GLU A 38 15.24 4.13 -21.37
CA GLU A 38 13.90 3.54 -21.42
C GLU A 38 13.61 2.69 -20.18
N LEU A 39 14.58 1.85 -19.78
CA LEU A 39 14.46 1.03 -18.56
C LEU A 39 14.40 1.90 -17.29
N LEU A 40 15.26 2.90 -17.19
CA LEU A 40 15.30 3.79 -16.04
C LEU A 40 14.02 4.63 -15.92
N SER A 41 13.51 5.14 -17.05
CA SER A 41 12.25 5.87 -17.11
C SER A 41 11.07 4.99 -16.70
N SER A 42 11.00 3.77 -17.23
CA SER A 42 9.97 2.79 -16.88
C SER A 42 10.04 2.40 -15.40
N ALA A 43 11.24 2.18 -14.87
CA ALA A 43 11.49 1.90 -13.46
C ALA A 43 11.02 3.06 -12.56
N TRP A 44 11.35 4.30 -12.91
CA TRP A 44 10.92 5.47 -12.14
C TRP A 44 9.40 5.68 -12.19
N THR A 45 8.81 5.49 -13.37
CA THR A 45 7.35 5.58 -13.54
C THR A 45 6.64 4.49 -12.76
N GLY A 46 7.16 3.26 -12.78
CA GLY A 46 6.66 2.16 -11.95
C GLY A 46 6.74 2.49 -10.46
N PHE A 47 7.89 2.96 -9.99
CA PHE A 47 8.08 3.39 -8.60
C PHE A 47 7.07 4.44 -8.16
N LEU A 48 6.93 5.51 -8.95
CA LEU A 48 5.97 6.58 -8.67
C LEU A 48 4.52 6.09 -8.74
N ALA A 49 4.20 5.21 -9.69
CA ALA A 49 2.87 4.62 -9.80
C ALA A 49 2.54 3.74 -8.59
N GLY A 50 3.49 2.96 -8.08
CA GLY A 50 3.31 2.15 -6.86
C GLY A 50 3.11 3.02 -5.61
N CYS A 51 3.90 4.09 -5.50
CA CYS A 51 3.70 5.09 -4.45
C CYS A 51 2.31 5.73 -4.55
N LEU A 52 1.94 6.19 -5.75
CA LEU A 52 0.67 6.88 -5.98
C LEU A 52 -0.53 5.97 -5.72
N HIS A 53 -0.50 4.73 -6.22
CA HIS A 53 -1.53 3.71 -5.97
C HIS A 53 -1.79 3.57 -4.47
N THR A 54 -0.72 3.39 -3.71
CA THR A 54 -0.79 3.24 -2.26
C THR A 54 -1.35 4.48 -1.58
N LEU A 55 -0.85 5.67 -1.94
CA LEU A 55 -1.28 6.93 -1.32
C LEU A 55 -2.72 7.32 -1.72
N SER A 56 -3.17 6.91 -2.90
CA SER A 56 -4.52 7.17 -3.39
C SER A 56 -5.58 6.26 -2.78
N GLY A 57 -5.19 5.10 -2.22
CA GLY A 57 -6.09 4.15 -1.57
C GLY A 57 -6.37 4.53 -0.12
N PRO A 58 -7.53 5.13 0.21
CA PRO A 58 -7.86 5.51 1.59
C PRO A 58 -8.04 4.29 2.50
N ASP A 59 -8.37 3.14 1.92
CA ASP A 59 -8.51 1.85 2.59
C ASP A 59 -7.19 1.31 3.14
N HIS A 60 -6.09 1.49 2.40
CA HIS A 60 -4.74 1.11 2.86
C HIS A 60 -4.33 1.90 4.10
N LEU A 61 -4.59 3.21 4.06
CA LEU A 61 -4.32 4.12 5.16
C LEU A 61 -5.22 3.79 6.37
N ALA A 62 -6.51 3.55 6.13
CA ALA A 62 -7.48 3.22 7.18
C ALA A 62 -7.17 1.89 7.87
N ALA A 63 -6.67 0.89 7.14
CA ALA A 63 -6.23 -0.39 7.70
C ALA A 63 -4.95 -0.23 8.55
N LEU A 64 -3.97 0.53 8.06
CA LEU A 64 -2.66 0.65 8.71
C LEU A 64 -2.62 1.66 9.87
N ALA A 65 -3.52 2.64 9.90
CA ALA A 65 -3.60 3.62 10.97
C ALA A 65 -3.80 3.01 12.37
N PRO A 66 -4.82 2.18 12.64
CA PRO A 66 -4.98 1.53 13.93
C PRO A 66 -3.83 0.55 14.24
N LEU A 67 -3.27 -0.12 13.21
CA LEU A 67 -2.14 -1.03 13.37
C LEU A 67 -0.80 -0.33 13.69
N SER A 68 -0.64 0.95 13.37
CA SER A 68 0.62 1.68 13.59
C SER A 68 0.57 2.65 14.79
N THR A 69 -0.64 2.96 15.28
CA THR A 69 -0.83 3.87 16.42
C THR A 69 -0.23 3.25 17.68
N GLY A 70 0.59 4.01 18.40
CA GLY A 70 1.22 3.58 19.65
C GLY A 70 2.44 2.65 19.53
N ARG A 71 2.85 2.26 18.32
CA ARG A 71 4.07 1.46 18.05
C ARG A 71 5.29 2.34 17.83
N THR A 72 6.50 1.81 18.05
CA THR A 72 7.77 2.51 17.76
C THR A 72 7.95 2.76 16.24
N ARG A 73 8.91 3.62 15.85
CA ARG A 73 9.17 3.90 14.43
C ARG A 73 9.52 2.63 13.65
N MET A 74 10.39 1.80 14.21
CA MET A 74 10.86 0.56 13.57
C MET A 74 9.76 -0.51 13.52
N GLU A 75 8.93 -0.61 14.56
CA GLU A 75 7.78 -1.52 14.55
C GLU A 75 6.73 -1.08 13.54
N SER A 76 6.46 0.22 13.45
CA SER A 76 5.52 0.76 12.46
C SER A 76 6.03 0.55 11.04
N ALA A 77 7.33 0.76 10.79
CA ALA A 77 7.97 0.45 9.51
C ALA A 77 7.82 -1.04 9.15
N ALA A 78 8.08 -1.94 10.11
CA ALA A 78 7.98 -3.37 9.90
C ALA A 78 6.54 -3.81 9.62
N VAL A 79 5.55 -3.26 10.34
CA VAL A 79 4.12 -3.50 10.09
C VAL A 79 3.72 -3.03 8.68
N GLY A 80 4.09 -1.81 8.31
CA GLY A 80 3.79 -1.26 6.98
C GLY A 80 4.47 -2.03 5.85
N ALA A 81 5.75 -2.36 6.00
CA ALA A 81 6.48 -3.13 5.00
C ALA A 81 5.94 -4.55 4.87
N LEU A 82 5.60 -5.22 5.98
CA LEU A 82 5.09 -6.58 5.95
C LEU A 82 3.67 -6.65 5.39
N TRP A 83 2.83 -5.66 5.70
CA TRP A 83 1.52 -5.51 5.09
C TRP A 83 1.65 -5.24 3.59
N GLY A 84 2.58 -4.35 3.18
CA GLY A 84 2.86 -4.05 1.79
C GLY A 84 3.39 -5.24 0.99
N CYS A 85 4.32 -6.02 1.55
CA CYS A 85 4.76 -7.27 0.93
C CYS A 85 3.61 -8.28 0.78
N GLY A 86 2.71 -8.36 1.76
CA GLY A 86 1.52 -9.20 1.67
C GLY A 86 0.58 -8.72 0.58
N HIS A 87 0.33 -7.42 0.52
CA HIS A 87 -0.49 -6.77 -0.49
C HIS A 87 0.05 -7.01 -1.90
N ASP A 88 1.34 -6.79 -2.12
CA ASP A 88 2.02 -7.09 -3.39
C ASP A 88 1.90 -8.57 -3.76
N ALA A 89 2.06 -9.48 -2.79
CA ALA A 89 1.87 -10.90 -3.03
C ALA A 89 0.41 -11.22 -3.45
N GLY A 90 -0.58 -10.59 -2.81
CA GLY A 90 -1.98 -10.67 -3.21
C GLY A 90 -2.20 -10.22 -4.65
N GLN A 91 -1.59 -9.10 -5.05
CA GLN A 91 -1.70 -8.57 -6.41
C GLN A 91 -1.05 -9.46 -7.46
N VAL A 92 0.13 -10.01 -7.16
CA VAL A 92 0.81 -10.96 -8.04
C VAL A 92 0.00 -12.25 -8.18
N ILE A 93 -0.51 -12.80 -7.07
CA ILE A 93 -1.38 -13.98 -7.10
C ILE A 93 -2.62 -13.70 -7.94
N PHE A 94 -3.25 -12.55 -7.72
CA PHE A 94 -4.45 -12.15 -8.45
C PHE A 94 -4.18 -11.96 -9.95
N GLY A 95 -3.09 -11.28 -10.31
CA GLY A 95 -2.68 -11.10 -11.71
C GLY A 95 -2.35 -12.44 -12.39
N LEU A 96 -1.70 -13.37 -11.70
CA LEU A 96 -1.44 -14.72 -12.22
C LEU A 96 -2.73 -15.51 -12.42
N LEU A 97 -3.65 -15.46 -11.46
CA LEU A 97 -4.97 -16.10 -11.59
C LEU A 97 -5.76 -15.50 -12.76
N PHE A 98 -5.70 -14.19 -12.94
CA PHE A 98 -6.34 -13.49 -14.04
C PHE A 98 -5.80 -13.99 -15.40
N LEU A 99 -4.48 -14.09 -15.56
CA LEU A 99 -3.86 -14.60 -16.79
C LEU A 99 -4.17 -16.09 -17.07
N LEU A 100 -4.35 -16.91 -16.02
CA LEU A 100 -4.64 -18.34 -16.17
C LEU A 100 -6.12 -18.64 -16.41
N LEU A 101 -7.03 -17.80 -15.94
CA LEU A 101 -8.48 -18.01 -15.98
C LEU A 101 -9.21 -16.93 -16.80
N GLU A 102 -8.51 -16.22 -17.69
CA GLU A 102 -8.99 -15.04 -18.46
C GLU A 102 -10.38 -15.27 -19.11
N ASP A 103 -10.61 -16.46 -19.69
CA ASP A 103 -11.87 -16.82 -20.36
C ASP A 103 -13.03 -17.23 -19.43
N ARG A 104 -12.78 -17.34 -18.10
CA ARG A 104 -13.73 -17.84 -17.10
C ARG A 104 -14.09 -16.82 -16.03
N LEU A 105 -13.33 -15.73 -15.93
CA LEU A 105 -13.41 -14.77 -14.85
C LEU A 105 -14.32 -13.59 -15.22
N HIS A 106 -15.55 -13.60 -14.69
CA HIS A 106 -16.43 -12.44 -14.76
C HIS A 106 -15.85 -11.33 -13.86
N ILE A 107 -15.24 -10.32 -14.47
CA ILE A 107 -14.61 -9.16 -13.79
C ILE A 107 -15.51 -8.58 -12.70
N GLU A 108 -16.82 -8.52 -12.96
CA GLU A 108 -17.82 -7.98 -12.03
C GLU A 108 -17.96 -8.81 -10.76
N VAL A 109 -17.91 -10.16 -10.85
CA VAL A 109 -17.99 -11.06 -9.68
C VAL A 109 -16.75 -10.89 -8.81
N ILE A 110 -15.59 -10.75 -9.42
CA ILE A 110 -14.31 -10.59 -8.73
C ILE A 110 -14.22 -9.23 -8.07
N ARG A 111 -14.60 -8.16 -8.78
CA ARG A 111 -14.68 -6.81 -8.23
C ARG A 111 -15.62 -6.79 -7.03
N THR A 112 -16.76 -7.45 -7.16
CA THR A 112 -17.71 -7.59 -6.05
C THR A 112 -17.09 -8.32 -4.86
N TRP A 113 -16.41 -9.45 -5.10
CA TRP A 113 -15.75 -10.20 -4.02
C TRP A 113 -14.61 -9.44 -3.37
N GLY A 114 -13.72 -8.82 -4.15
CA GLY A 114 -12.58 -8.04 -3.65
C GLY A 114 -13.02 -6.88 -2.78
N THR A 115 -14.01 -6.10 -3.23
CA THR A 115 -14.58 -4.99 -2.45
C THR A 115 -15.24 -5.46 -1.15
N ARG A 116 -15.86 -6.66 -1.11
CA ARG A 116 -16.40 -7.24 0.13
C ARG A 116 -15.30 -7.63 1.11
N VAL A 117 -14.25 -8.27 0.61
CA VAL A 117 -13.10 -8.68 1.42
C VAL A 117 -12.44 -7.46 2.05
N VAL A 118 -12.28 -6.37 1.30
CA VAL A 118 -11.73 -5.10 1.82
C VAL A 118 -12.66 -4.44 2.83
N GLY A 119 -13.97 -4.36 2.55
CA GLY A 119 -14.93 -3.83 3.51
C GLY A 119 -14.93 -4.61 4.83
N PHE A 120 -14.88 -5.94 4.75
CA PHE A 120 -14.83 -6.82 5.91
C PHE A 120 -13.49 -6.77 6.65
N SER A 121 -12.36 -6.69 5.93
CA SER A 121 -11.03 -6.57 6.56
C SER A 121 -10.93 -5.28 7.39
N LEU A 122 -11.46 -4.16 6.88
CA LEU A 122 -11.53 -2.89 7.61
C LEU A 122 -12.40 -2.98 8.86
N LEU A 123 -13.53 -3.68 8.80
CA LEU A 123 -14.35 -3.95 9.98
C LEU A 123 -13.58 -4.75 11.04
N VAL A 124 -12.89 -5.82 10.64
CA VAL A 124 -12.11 -6.67 11.54
C VAL A 124 -10.95 -5.89 12.16
N ILE A 125 -10.18 -5.16 11.36
CA ILE A 125 -9.04 -4.37 11.82
C ILE A 125 -9.51 -3.26 12.78
N GLY A 126 -10.59 -2.56 12.44
CA GLY A 126 -11.15 -1.54 13.32
C GLY A 126 -11.71 -2.12 14.62
N ALA A 127 -12.43 -3.25 14.57
CA ALA A 127 -12.90 -3.93 15.78
C ALA A 127 -11.74 -4.41 16.67
N MET A 128 -10.67 -4.93 16.06
CA MET A 128 -9.44 -5.29 16.77
C MET A 128 -8.79 -4.07 17.44
N GLY A 129 -8.71 -2.93 16.73
CA GLY A 129 -8.16 -1.69 17.28
C GLY A 129 -8.99 -1.13 18.45
N ILE A 130 -10.32 -1.23 18.40
CA ILE A 130 -11.20 -0.88 19.54
C ILE A 130 -10.95 -1.81 20.73
N LYS A 131 -10.83 -3.12 20.48
CA LYS A 131 -10.56 -4.09 21.54
C LYS A 131 -9.21 -3.83 22.21
N GLU A 132 -8.16 -3.58 21.41
CA GLU A 132 -6.83 -3.22 21.92
C GLU A 132 -6.85 -1.92 22.73
N ALA A 133 -7.63 -0.92 22.31
CA ALA A 133 -7.80 0.32 23.06
C ALA A 133 -8.61 0.15 24.35
N SER A 134 -9.53 -0.83 24.41
CA SER A 134 -10.38 -1.11 25.58
C SER A 134 -9.72 -2.01 26.62
N GLU A 135 -8.75 -2.83 26.22
CA GLU A 135 -8.01 -3.74 27.09
C GLU A 135 -6.83 -3.06 27.82
N VAL A 136 -6.56 -1.79 27.56
CA VAL A 136 -5.68 -0.98 28.42
C VAL A 136 -6.46 -0.63 29.69
N PRO A 137 -6.12 -1.20 30.87
CA PRO A 137 -6.92 -1.01 32.06
C PRO A 137 -7.01 0.46 32.44
N ALA A 138 -8.24 0.92 32.66
CA ALA A 138 -8.49 2.15 33.40
C ALA A 138 -7.64 2.13 34.69
N PRO A 139 -6.95 3.23 35.07
CA PRO A 139 -6.36 3.33 36.39
C PRO A 139 -7.51 3.51 37.37
N CYS A 140 -8.12 2.41 37.80
CA CYS A 140 -8.95 2.40 38.99
C CYS A 140 -8.00 2.53 40.18
N VAL A 141 -8.23 3.58 40.96
CA VAL A 141 -7.50 3.90 42.18
C VAL A 141 -7.65 2.75 43.18
N THR A 142 -6.55 2.07 43.49
CA THR A 142 -6.37 1.40 44.78
C THR A 142 -5.07 1.89 45.39
N LEU A 143 -5.23 2.65 46.47
CA LEU A 143 -4.24 2.90 47.51
C LEU A 143 -3.62 1.56 47.94
N GLU A 144 -2.29 1.47 48.04
CA GLU A 144 -1.58 1.05 49.28
C GLU A 144 -0.05 1.10 49.08
N ASN A 145 0.55 1.98 49.88
CA ASN A 145 1.85 1.93 50.56
C ASN A 145 2.90 0.84 50.19
N GLY A 146 4.16 1.28 50.05
CA GLY A 146 5.31 0.55 50.62
C GLY A 146 6.20 -0.31 49.70
N LYS A 147 7.28 0.31 49.20
CA LYS A 147 8.68 -0.15 49.32
C LYS A 147 9.05 -1.56 48.80
N GLY A 148 9.67 -1.57 47.62
CA GLY A 148 10.96 -2.24 47.39
C GLY A 148 11.03 -3.77 47.28
N ASP A 149 11.38 -4.21 46.07
CA ASP A 149 12.21 -5.38 45.72
C ASP A 149 11.60 -6.78 45.46
N VAL A 150 12.16 -7.36 44.38
CA VAL A 150 12.25 -8.76 43.94
C VAL A 150 11.15 -9.35 43.02
N ARG A 151 11.64 -9.67 41.82
CA ARG A 151 11.29 -10.74 40.86
C ARG A 151 10.25 -11.80 41.28
N MET A 152 9.40 -12.08 40.29
CA MET A 152 8.92 -13.40 39.82
C MET A 152 7.80 -14.07 40.62
N TYR A 153 6.57 -13.92 40.12
CA TYR A 153 5.64 -15.02 39.92
C TYR A 153 4.61 -14.68 38.82
N GLU A 154 4.62 -15.51 37.78
CA GLU A 154 3.55 -15.68 36.80
C GLU A 154 2.24 -16.09 37.49
N ALA A 155 1.12 -15.55 37.01
CA ALA A 155 -0.25 -16.09 37.16
C ALA A 155 -1.23 -15.06 36.54
N ILE A 156 -2.07 -15.32 35.52
CA ILE A 156 -2.46 -16.49 34.76
C ILE A 156 -3.00 -15.98 33.41
N GLY A 157 -2.56 -16.59 32.30
CA GLY A 157 -3.36 -16.64 31.07
C GLY A 157 -3.11 -15.58 30.00
N ASN A 158 -1.87 -15.44 29.50
CA ASN A 158 -1.70 -14.92 28.15
C ASN A 158 -0.86 -15.94 27.35
N PRO A 159 -1.44 -16.72 26.43
CA PRO A 159 -0.66 -17.69 25.68
C PRO A 159 0.37 -16.91 24.85
N SER A 160 1.57 -17.49 24.78
CA SER A 160 2.77 -17.05 24.06
C SER A 160 2.58 -16.88 22.54
N ILE A 161 1.68 -15.97 22.15
CA ILE A 161 1.30 -15.56 20.79
C ILE A 161 2.11 -14.29 20.40
N GLY A 162 3.36 -14.16 20.87
CA GLY A 162 3.88 -12.83 21.15
C GLY A 162 4.50 -12.00 20.02
N LYS A 163 5.13 -12.60 19.00
CA LYS A 163 5.83 -11.82 17.94
C LYS A 163 5.70 -12.38 16.53
N LYS A 164 5.76 -13.71 16.36
CA LYS A 164 5.61 -14.37 15.04
C LYS A 164 4.19 -14.29 14.46
N LYS A 165 3.16 -14.30 15.33
CA LYS A 165 1.75 -14.32 14.92
C LYS A 165 1.25 -12.96 14.43
N ILE A 166 1.73 -11.86 15.03
CA ILE A 166 1.39 -10.50 14.56
C ILE A 166 1.95 -10.29 13.16
N GLY A 167 3.20 -10.69 12.91
CA GLY A 167 3.80 -10.57 11.59
C GLY A 167 3.03 -11.36 10.52
N PHE A 168 2.73 -12.63 10.79
CA PHE A 168 1.95 -13.44 9.83
C PHE A 168 0.53 -12.89 9.61
N ALA A 169 -0.15 -12.43 10.66
CA ALA A 169 -1.48 -11.85 10.53
C ALA A 169 -1.46 -10.56 9.69
N THR A 170 -0.48 -9.68 9.89
CA THR A 170 -0.30 -8.46 9.09
C THR A 170 -0.01 -8.80 7.62
N PHE A 171 0.86 -9.78 7.35
CA PHE A 171 1.14 -10.23 5.99
C PHE A 171 -0.10 -10.85 5.32
N ALA A 172 -0.82 -11.73 6.01
CA ALA A 172 -2.02 -12.39 5.50
C ALA A 172 -3.17 -11.39 5.27
N ALA A 173 -3.33 -10.41 6.16
CA ALA A 173 -4.24 -9.29 5.95
C ALA A 173 -3.84 -8.48 4.72
N GLY A 174 -2.54 -8.25 4.51
CA GLY A 174 -1.99 -7.66 3.29
C GLY A 174 -2.41 -8.45 2.05
N ILE A 175 -2.20 -9.78 2.02
CA ILE A 175 -2.61 -10.64 0.90
C ILE A 175 -4.10 -10.50 0.62
N ALA A 176 -4.94 -10.63 1.65
CA ALA A 176 -6.39 -10.53 1.50
C ALA A 176 -6.81 -9.19 0.90
N HIS A 177 -6.13 -8.10 1.31
CA HIS A 177 -6.37 -6.75 0.79
C HIS A 177 -5.87 -6.58 -0.65
N GLY A 178 -4.68 -7.11 -0.97
CA GLY A 178 -4.08 -7.06 -2.31
C GLY A 178 -4.76 -7.93 -3.37
N LEU A 179 -5.70 -8.78 -2.98
CA LEU A 179 -6.60 -9.47 -3.93
C LEU A 179 -7.63 -8.51 -4.55
N GLN A 180 -7.67 -7.24 -4.14
CA GLN A 180 -8.52 -6.24 -4.77
C GLN A 180 -8.05 -5.96 -6.22
N PRO A 181 -8.98 -5.87 -7.19
CA PRO A 181 -8.64 -5.63 -8.60
C PRO A 181 -8.27 -4.17 -8.92
N ASP A 182 -8.07 -3.31 -7.92
CA ASP A 182 -7.79 -1.88 -8.13
C ASP A 182 -6.41 -1.61 -8.73
N ALA A 183 -5.38 -2.35 -8.32
CA ALA A 183 -4.06 -2.21 -8.93
C ALA A 183 -3.96 -2.74 -10.35
N LEU A 184 -4.85 -3.64 -10.78
CA LEU A 184 -4.88 -4.08 -12.18
C LEU A 184 -4.99 -2.86 -13.11
N MET A 185 -5.79 -1.85 -12.74
CA MET A 185 -5.95 -0.62 -13.52
C MET A 185 -4.68 0.23 -13.55
N MET A 186 -3.91 0.24 -12.46
CA MET A 186 -2.66 1.03 -12.37
C MET A 186 -1.48 0.33 -13.07
N ILE A 187 -1.53 -1.00 -13.27
CA ILE A 187 -0.49 -1.75 -13.99
C ILE A 187 -0.74 -1.89 -15.49
N LEU A 188 -1.93 -1.51 -16.00
CA LEU A 188 -2.22 -1.52 -17.45
C LEU A 188 -1.16 -0.83 -18.31
N PRO A 189 -0.56 0.31 -17.89
CA PRO A 189 0.54 0.92 -18.63
C PRO A 189 1.73 -0.02 -18.86
N ALA A 190 2.01 -0.93 -17.91
CA ALA A 190 3.09 -1.91 -18.03
C ALA A 190 2.86 -2.92 -19.16
N LEU A 191 1.60 -3.29 -19.39
CA LEU A 191 1.18 -4.21 -20.45
C LEU A 191 1.16 -3.53 -21.83
N ALA A 192 0.97 -2.22 -21.87
CA ALA A 192 1.02 -1.42 -23.09
C ALA A 192 2.45 -1.12 -23.57
N LEU A 193 3.48 -1.40 -22.76
CA LEU A 193 4.87 -1.16 -23.14
C LEU A 193 5.33 -2.16 -24.22
N PRO A 194 5.95 -1.69 -25.31
CA PRO A 194 6.41 -2.57 -26.40
C PRO A 194 7.58 -3.46 -25.99
N SER A 195 8.30 -3.09 -24.92
CA SER A 195 9.44 -3.85 -24.39
C SER A 195 9.05 -4.62 -23.13
N ARG A 196 9.20 -5.95 -23.17
CA ARG A 196 8.96 -6.83 -22.01
C ARG A 196 9.85 -6.48 -20.82
N LEU A 197 11.09 -6.06 -21.07
CA LEU A 197 12.01 -5.69 -20.00
C LEU A 197 11.64 -4.35 -19.37
N ALA A 198 11.12 -3.40 -20.15
CA ALA A 198 10.58 -2.14 -19.65
C ALA A 198 9.32 -2.39 -18.79
N GLY A 199 8.41 -3.26 -19.23
CA GLY A 199 7.26 -3.71 -18.44
C GLY A 199 7.67 -4.40 -17.14
N ALA A 200 8.68 -5.28 -17.16
CA ALA A 200 9.21 -5.92 -15.96
C ALA A 200 9.88 -4.91 -14.99
N ALA A 201 10.63 -3.94 -15.52
CA ALA A 201 11.23 -2.87 -14.72
C ALA A 201 10.16 -1.98 -14.07
N PHE A 202 9.11 -1.64 -14.81
CA PHE A 202 7.95 -0.93 -14.28
C PHE A 202 7.29 -1.73 -13.14
N LEU A 203 6.93 -3.00 -13.38
CA LEU A 203 6.21 -3.82 -12.40
C LEU A 203 7.04 -4.06 -11.14
N SER A 204 8.33 -4.38 -11.28
CA SER A 204 9.21 -4.58 -10.12
C SER A 204 9.34 -3.32 -9.27
N MET A 205 9.53 -2.17 -9.90
CA MET A 205 9.61 -0.90 -9.18
C MET A 205 8.26 -0.44 -8.63
N PHE A 206 7.14 -0.81 -9.26
CA PHE A 206 5.81 -0.61 -8.72
C PHE A 206 5.67 -1.30 -7.36
N LEU A 207 6.01 -2.59 -7.26
CA LEU A 207 5.98 -3.34 -5.99
C LEU A 207 6.91 -2.69 -4.95
N VAL A 208 8.14 -2.35 -5.34
CA VAL A 208 9.08 -1.64 -4.45
C VAL A 208 8.52 -0.30 -3.96
N GLY A 209 7.87 0.46 -4.84
CA GLY A 209 7.21 1.72 -4.52
C GLY A 209 6.07 1.53 -3.52
N THR A 210 5.27 0.49 -3.68
CA THR A 210 4.18 0.12 -2.76
C THR A 210 4.72 -0.16 -1.36
N VAL A 211 5.71 -1.04 -1.22
CA VAL A 211 6.29 -1.39 0.10
C VAL A 211 6.94 -0.17 0.77
N ILE A 212 7.69 0.64 0.01
CA ILE A 212 8.34 1.85 0.54
C ILE A 212 7.29 2.87 0.98
N ALA A 213 6.24 3.10 0.17
CA ALA A 213 5.16 4.00 0.53
C ALA A 213 4.47 3.55 1.82
N MET A 214 4.04 2.28 1.90
CA MET A 214 3.38 1.69 3.07
C MET A 214 4.26 1.74 4.32
N GLY A 215 5.55 1.41 4.21
CA GLY A 215 6.50 1.56 5.30
C GLY A 215 6.69 3.02 5.73
N SER A 216 6.72 3.97 4.79
CA SER A 216 7.00 5.38 5.09
C SER A 216 5.85 6.08 5.83
N TYR A 217 4.60 5.94 5.39
CA TYR A 217 3.50 6.62 6.09
C TYR A 217 3.12 5.92 7.40
N THR A 218 3.37 4.61 7.54
CA THR A 218 3.20 3.93 8.83
C THR A 218 4.22 4.41 9.86
N VAL A 219 5.48 4.63 9.44
CA VAL A 219 6.49 5.33 10.28
C VAL A 219 6.00 6.71 10.66
N PHE A 220 5.42 7.47 9.72
CA PHE A 220 4.88 8.80 10.00
C PHE A 220 3.75 8.74 11.03
N ILE A 221 2.76 7.85 10.85
CA ILE A 221 1.65 7.66 11.78
C ILE A 221 2.17 7.24 13.16
N GLY A 222 3.05 6.24 13.23
CA GLY A 222 3.60 5.75 14.50
C GLY A 222 4.46 6.80 15.22
N SER A 223 5.24 7.59 14.47
CA SER A 223 6.05 8.68 15.03
C SER A 223 5.18 9.82 15.55
N CYS A 224 4.17 10.23 14.79
CA CYS A 224 3.22 11.28 15.19
C CYS A 224 2.43 10.84 16.43
N SER A 225 1.97 9.59 16.45
CA SER A 225 1.28 8.99 17.59
C SER A 225 2.15 8.93 18.84
N GLN A 226 3.41 8.49 18.74
CA GLN A 226 4.35 8.49 19.87
C GLN A 226 4.67 9.90 20.37
N ALA A 227 4.97 10.84 19.46
CA ALA A 227 5.26 12.21 19.85
C ALA A 227 4.07 12.87 20.58
N LEU A 228 2.85 12.55 20.16
CA LEU A 228 1.63 13.02 20.83
C LEU A 228 1.41 12.32 22.17
N ARG A 229 1.75 11.02 22.29
CA ARG A 229 1.72 10.24 23.54
C ARG A 229 2.63 10.83 24.62
N ASP A 230 3.85 11.21 24.26
CA ASP A 230 4.82 11.79 25.20
C ASP A 230 4.29 13.10 25.82
N ARG A 231 3.45 13.83 25.09
CA ARG A 231 2.80 15.06 25.55
C ARG A 231 1.49 14.80 26.31
N PHE A 232 0.71 13.81 25.87
CA PHE A 232 -0.62 13.50 26.41
C PHE A 232 -0.85 11.98 26.47
N PRO A 233 -0.62 11.31 27.62
CA PRO A 233 -0.61 9.84 27.68
C PRO A 233 -1.95 9.17 27.33
N ARG A 234 -3.08 9.85 27.55
CA ARG A 234 -4.43 9.38 27.19
C ARG A 234 -4.80 9.59 25.71
N ILE A 235 -3.97 10.27 24.93
CA ILE A 235 -4.30 10.62 23.53
C ILE A 235 -4.09 9.46 22.57
N THR A 236 -3.19 8.53 22.89
CA THR A 236 -2.94 7.33 22.08
C THR A 236 -4.19 6.46 22.04
N GLU A 237 -4.85 6.27 23.18
CA GLU A 237 -6.12 5.54 23.28
C GLU A 237 -7.20 6.20 22.41
N LYS A 238 -7.35 7.53 22.52
CA LYS A 238 -8.30 8.30 21.70
C LYS A 238 -7.97 8.23 20.21
N LEU A 239 -6.69 8.23 19.84
CA LEU A 239 -6.24 8.09 18.45
C LEU A 239 -6.51 6.68 17.90
N THR A 240 -6.28 5.64 18.70
CA THR A 240 -6.57 4.26 18.30
C THR A 240 -8.09 4.08 18.15
N TRP A 241 -8.89 4.60 19.07
CA TRP A 241 -10.36 4.64 18.92
C TRP A 241 -10.81 5.39 17.68
N ALA A 242 -10.28 6.61 17.45
CA ALA A 242 -10.65 7.43 16.30
C ALA A 242 -10.28 6.76 14.96
N SER A 243 -9.05 6.26 14.83
CA SER A 243 -8.60 5.54 13.63
C SER A 243 -9.38 4.25 13.39
N SER A 244 -9.73 3.53 14.45
CA SER A 244 -10.56 2.32 14.36
C SER A 244 -12.00 2.62 13.93
N LEU A 245 -12.59 3.72 14.44
CA LEU A 245 -13.91 4.17 14.00
C LEU A 245 -13.91 4.61 12.53
N ILE A 246 -12.86 5.28 12.08
CA ILE A 246 -12.70 5.64 10.66
C ILE A 246 -12.60 4.38 9.80
N ALA A 247 -11.81 3.38 10.22
CA ALA A 247 -11.71 2.10 9.52
C ALA A 247 -13.07 1.39 9.42
N ILE A 248 -13.81 1.31 10.52
CA ILE A 248 -15.17 0.72 10.54
C ILE A 248 -16.12 1.51 9.64
N ALA A 249 -16.13 2.83 9.74
CA ALA A 249 -17.01 3.69 8.95
C ALA A 249 -16.73 3.54 7.44
N LEU A 250 -15.45 3.51 7.04
CA LEU A 250 -15.05 3.26 5.66
C LEU A 250 -15.43 1.85 5.20
N GLY A 251 -15.20 0.83 6.04
CA GLY A 251 -15.61 -0.55 5.76
C GLY A 251 -17.12 -0.70 5.57
N LEU A 252 -17.92 -0.08 6.45
CA LEU A 252 -19.38 -0.03 6.31
C LEU A 252 -19.80 0.74 5.05
N ALA A 253 -19.19 1.89 4.77
CA ALA A 253 -19.49 2.68 3.58
C ALA A 253 -19.23 1.88 2.30
N ILE A 254 -18.12 1.13 2.24
CA ILE A 254 -17.79 0.25 1.12
C ILE A 254 -18.83 -0.87 0.95
N LEU A 255 -19.21 -1.54 2.05
CA LEU A 255 -20.20 -2.63 2.02
C LEU A 255 -21.60 -2.14 1.68
N ILE A 256 -22.01 -1.00 2.22
CA ILE A 256 -23.31 -0.35 1.94
C ILE A 256 -23.36 0.10 0.48
N ASN A 257 -22.33 0.79 -0.01
CA ASN A 257 -22.29 1.27 -1.40
C ASN A 257 -22.45 0.11 -2.40
N GLN A 258 -21.83 -1.03 -2.08
CA GLN A 258 -21.98 -2.24 -2.87
C GLN A 258 -23.36 -2.90 -2.73
N ALA A 259 -23.94 -2.95 -1.52
CA ALA A 259 -25.25 -3.55 -1.27
C ALA A 259 -26.40 -2.77 -1.92
N PHE A 260 -26.29 -1.45 -1.98
CA PHE A 260 -27.30 -0.57 -2.58
C PHE A 260 -27.09 -0.33 -4.08
N GLY A 261 -26.04 -0.90 -4.69
CA GLY A 261 -25.84 -0.84 -6.14
C GLY A 261 -25.64 0.58 -6.67
N PHE A 262 -25.08 1.50 -5.88
CA PHE A 262 -24.59 2.78 -6.39
C PHE A 262 -23.31 2.53 -7.20
N SER A 263 -23.50 1.94 -8.37
CA SER A 263 -22.54 1.90 -9.47
C SER A 263 -22.46 3.31 -10.05
N SER A 264 -21.76 4.20 -9.36
CA SER A 264 -21.27 5.42 -10.01
C SER A 264 -20.09 5.02 -10.87
N TYR A 265 -20.37 5.00 -12.18
CA TYR A 265 -19.51 4.85 -13.35
C TYR A 265 -18.01 5.12 -13.15
#